data_AF-S6WE20-F1
#
_entry.id   AF-S6WE20-F1
#
_cell.length_a   1.000
_cell.length_b   1.000
_cell.length_c   1.000
_cell.angle_alpha   90.00
_cell.angle_beta   90.00
_cell.angle_gamma   90.00
#
_symmetry.space_group_name_H-M   'P 1'
#
loop_
_entity.id
_entity.type
_entity.pdbx_description
1 polymer ?
#
loop_
_entity_poly.entity_id
_entity_poly.type
_entity_poly.pdbx_seq_one_letter_code
_entity_poly.pdbx_strand_id
1 'polypeptide(L)'
;MTDTVQTLIPTLDVSERVARPKVEAGVKLRGAEKVARIPVKIIPTVDLPKKPDWIRVRIPVSPEVDRIKQLLRKHKLHSVCEEASCPNLGECFSGGTATFMIMGDIC
;
A
#
# COMPACT_ATOMS: atom_id res chain seq x y z
N MET A 1 -30.42 -34.33 -1.20
CA MET A 1 -31.33 -33.29 -1.70
C MET A 1 -30.53 -31.99 -1.74
N THR A 2 -30.21 -31.57 -2.96
CA THR A 2 -29.72 -30.24 -3.39
C THR A 2 -28.47 -29.66 -2.70
N ASP A 3 -27.30 -30.10 -3.16
CA ASP A 3 -26.05 -29.34 -3.10
C ASP A 3 -26.11 -28.18 -4.10
N THR A 4 -26.57 -27.02 -3.62
CA THR A 4 -26.61 -25.77 -4.38
C THR A 4 -25.30 -25.00 -4.18
N VAL A 5 -24.18 -25.57 -4.62
CA VAL A 5 -22.87 -24.87 -4.63
C VAL A 5 -22.24 -24.94 -6.03
N GLN A 6 -23.02 -24.63 -7.05
CA GLN A 6 -22.53 -24.50 -8.42
C GLN A 6 -23.28 -23.37 -9.12
N THR A 7 -22.83 -22.12 -8.96
CA THR A 7 -22.79 -21.06 -10.00
C THR A 7 -22.38 -19.72 -9.37
N LEU A 8 -21.72 -18.87 -10.17
CA LEU A 8 -21.24 -17.50 -9.89
C LEU A 8 -19.74 -17.29 -9.63
N ILE A 9 -18.86 -18.16 -10.14
CA ILE A 9 -17.55 -17.65 -10.61
C ILE A 9 -17.78 -17.18 -12.04
N PRO A 10 -17.82 -15.86 -12.33
CA PRO A 10 -17.81 -15.42 -13.71
C PRO A 10 -16.51 -15.90 -14.34
N THR A 11 -16.59 -16.48 -15.54
CA THR A 11 -15.43 -16.78 -16.36
C THR A 11 -14.70 -15.48 -16.66
N LEU A 12 -13.78 -15.10 -15.77
CA LEU A 12 -12.81 -14.03 -16.05
C LEU A 12 -11.96 -14.56 -17.19
N ASP A 13 -12.21 -14.06 -18.39
CA ASP A 13 -11.38 -14.34 -19.55
C ASP A 13 -9.99 -13.76 -19.29
N VAL A 14 -9.07 -14.61 -18.85
CA VAL A 14 -7.66 -14.28 -18.56
C VAL A 14 -6.88 -13.98 -19.86
N SER A 15 -7.51 -14.19 -21.02
CA SER A 15 -6.93 -13.94 -22.36
C SER A 15 -6.94 -12.48 -22.78
N GLU A 16 -7.84 -11.66 -22.20
CA GLU A 16 -8.01 -10.28 -22.66
C GLU A 16 -6.85 -9.40 -22.17
N ARG A 17 -5.91 -9.10 -23.09
CA ARG A 17 -4.77 -8.21 -22.83
C ARG A 17 -5.26 -6.77 -22.67
N VAL A 18 -5.71 -6.41 -21.47
CA VAL A 18 -5.95 -5.00 -21.11
C VAL A 18 -4.68 -4.20 -21.40
N ALA A 19 -4.80 -3.15 -22.22
CA ALA A 19 -3.69 -2.29 -22.59
C ALA A 19 -2.98 -1.78 -21.33
N ARG A 20 -1.65 -1.96 -21.27
CA ARG A 20 -0.87 -1.56 -20.10
C ARG A 20 -0.82 -0.02 -20.07
N PRO A 21 -1.25 0.64 -18.98
CA PRO A 21 -1.13 2.09 -18.87
C PRO A 21 0.35 2.50 -19.02
N LYS A 22 0.60 3.59 -19.75
CA LYS A 22 1.95 4.16 -19.88
C LYS A 22 2.34 4.76 -18.53
N VAL A 23 3.56 4.47 -18.10
CA VAL A 23 4.15 5.12 -16.93
C VAL A 23 4.81 6.41 -17.39
N GLU A 24 4.40 7.52 -16.80
CA GLU A 24 4.95 8.84 -17.06
C GLU A 24 5.98 9.18 -15.97
N ALA A 25 7.13 9.72 -16.38
CA ALA A 25 8.20 10.07 -15.45
C ALA A 25 7.72 11.15 -14.46
N GLY A 26 7.95 10.93 -13.17
CA GLY A 26 7.51 11.84 -12.10
C GLY A 26 6.05 11.67 -11.68
N VAL A 27 5.28 10.78 -12.32
CA VAL A 27 3.90 10.49 -11.94
C VAL A 27 3.84 9.26 -11.04
N LYS A 28 3.30 9.45 -9.83
CA LYS A 28 3.18 8.38 -8.82
C LYS A 28 1.94 7.53 -9.06
N LEU A 29 2.13 6.22 -9.24
CA LEU A 29 1.04 5.25 -9.35
C LEU A 29 0.60 4.71 -7.98
N ARG A 30 -0.69 4.40 -7.82
CA ARG A 30 -1.25 3.80 -6.60
C ARG A 30 -2.15 2.60 -6.89
N GLY A 31 -2.26 1.69 -5.92
CA GLY A 31 -3.20 0.57 -5.96
C GLY A 31 -3.13 -0.26 -7.25
N ALA A 32 -4.27 -0.39 -7.94
CA ALA A 32 -4.41 -1.17 -9.19
C ALA A 32 -3.47 -0.69 -10.30
N GLU A 33 -3.25 0.61 -10.45
CA GLU A 33 -2.39 1.19 -11.48
C GLU A 33 -0.93 0.77 -11.29
N LYS A 34 -0.47 0.72 -10.03
CA LYS A 34 0.89 0.31 -9.68
C LYS A 34 1.13 -1.16 -10.00
N VAL A 35 0.13 -2.01 -9.81
CA VAL A 35 0.25 -3.46 -10.02
C VAL A 35 -0.13 -3.93 -11.43
N ALA A 36 -0.71 -3.06 -12.27
CA ALA A 36 -1.24 -3.41 -13.59
C ALA A 36 -0.21 -4.07 -14.53
N ARG A 37 1.08 -3.77 -14.35
CA ARG A 37 2.19 -4.27 -15.19
C ARG A 37 2.78 -5.59 -14.71
N ILE A 38 2.43 -6.07 -13.52
CA ILE A 38 2.96 -7.31 -12.95
C ILE A 38 2.50 -8.49 -13.83
N PRO A 39 3.41 -9.41 -14.22
CA PRO A 39 3.05 -10.56 -15.07
C PRO A 39 2.00 -11.46 -14.43
N VAL A 40 2.02 -11.55 -13.10
CA VAL A 40 1.03 -12.27 -12.28
C VAL A 40 -0.17 -11.35 -12.06
N LYS A 41 -1.35 -11.77 -12.54
CA LYS A 41 -2.60 -11.03 -12.35
C LYS A 41 -3.12 -11.23 -10.93
N ILE A 42 -3.17 -10.13 -10.17
CA ILE A 42 -3.78 -10.12 -8.85
C ILE A 42 -5.29 -10.04 -9.03
N ILE A 43 -6.01 -11.07 -8.57
CA ILE A 43 -7.47 -11.05 -8.52
C ILE A 43 -7.88 -10.10 -7.39
N PRO A 44 -8.65 -9.04 -7.66
CA PRO A 44 -9.04 -8.10 -6.62
C PRO A 44 -9.94 -8.78 -5.58
N THR A 45 -9.62 -8.58 -4.31
CA THR A 45 -10.50 -8.96 -3.21
C THR A 45 -11.70 -8.03 -3.20
N VAL A 46 -12.89 -8.55 -3.48
CA VAL A 46 -14.14 -7.76 -3.54
C VAL A 46 -14.66 -7.47 -2.13
N ASP A 47 -14.55 -8.46 -1.23
CA ASP A 47 -14.98 -8.35 0.16
C ASP A 47 -13.77 -8.30 1.09
N LEU A 48 -13.45 -7.12 1.65
CA LEU A 48 -12.34 -6.99 2.58
C LEU A 48 -12.73 -7.52 3.98
N PRO A 49 -12.14 -8.63 4.45
CA PRO A 49 -12.38 -9.09 5.80
C PRO A 49 -11.81 -8.09 6.81
N LYS A 50 -12.51 -7.93 7.94
CA LYS A 50 -12.02 -7.09 9.04
C LYS A 50 -10.70 -7.65 9.58
N LYS A 51 -9.70 -6.79 9.73
CA LYS A 51 -8.43 -7.16 10.36
C LYS A 51 -8.68 -7.64 11.81
N PRO A 52 -8.09 -8.79 12.22
CA PRO A 52 -8.21 -9.29 13.59
C PRO A 52 -7.76 -8.26 14.63
N ASP A 53 -8.25 -8.38 15.86
CA ASP A 53 -8.00 -7.38 16.90
C ASP A 53 -6.52 -7.29 17.29
N TRP A 54 -5.79 -8.42 17.28
CA TRP A 54 -4.39 -8.49 17.71
C TRP A 54 -3.39 -7.78 16.78
N ILE A 55 -3.71 -7.56 15.50
CA ILE A 55 -2.83 -6.85 14.54
C ILE A 55 -3.15 -5.36 14.41
N ARG A 56 -4.25 -4.91 15.03
CA ARG A 56 -4.70 -3.51 14.94
C ARG A 56 -4.03 -2.70 16.04
N VAL A 57 -3.27 -1.69 15.63
CA VAL A 57 -2.67 -0.71 16.54
C VAL A 57 -3.43 0.61 16.48
N ARG A 58 -3.44 1.34 17.59
CA ARG A 58 -3.80 2.76 17.58
C ARG A 58 -2.53 3.54 17.33
N ILE A 59 -2.51 4.44 16.35
CA ILE A 59 -1.33 5.26 16.09
C ILE A 59 -1.27 6.34 17.18
N PRO A 60 -0.29 6.30 18.10
CA PRO A 60 -0.15 7.34 19.11
C PRO A 60 0.33 8.62 18.42
N VAL A 61 -0.32 9.74 18.75
CA VAL A 61 0.12 11.06 18.34
C VAL A 61 1.14 11.53 19.37
N SER A 62 2.42 11.58 18.99
CA SER A 62 3.48 12.11 19.84
C SER A 62 4.11 13.34 19.18
N PRO A 63 4.61 14.31 19.97
CA PRO A 63 5.35 15.46 19.41
C PRO A 63 6.55 15.05 18.56
N GLU A 64 7.19 13.92 18.89
CA GLU A 64 8.33 13.38 18.15
C GLU A 64 7.95 12.90 16.74
N VAL A 65 6.76 12.32 16.57
CA VAL A 65 6.24 11.96 15.25
C VAL A 65 6.16 13.19 14.36
N ASP A 66 5.61 14.30 14.87
CA ASP A 66 5.48 15.53 14.09
C ASP A 66 6.84 16.18 13.84
N ARG A 67 7.74 16.15 14.81
CA ARG A 67 9.13 16.63 14.63
C ARG A 67 9.84 15.91 13.49
N ILE A 68 9.78 14.57 13.46
CA ILE A 68 10.44 13.79 12.40
C ILE A 68 9.76 14.01 11.05
N LYS A 69 8.42 14.06 10.99
CA LYS A 69 7.71 14.40 9.75
C LYS A 69 8.13 15.76 9.19
N GLN A 70 8.22 16.78 10.05
CA GLN A 70 8.67 18.11 9.64
C GLN A 70 10.12 18.08 9.13
N LEU A 71 11.01 17.32 9.78
CA LEU A 71 12.40 17.16 9.34
C LEU A 71 12.48 16.51 7.95
N LEU A 72 11.72 15.44 7.71
CA LEU A 72 11.66 14.78 6.40
C LEU A 72 11.21 15.74 5.30
N ARG A 73 10.13 16.51 5.53
CA ARG A 73 9.64 17.52 4.57
C ARG A 73 10.63 18.65 4.34
N LYS A 74 11.25 19.17 5.40
CA LYS A 74 12.27 20.22 5.32
C LYS A 74 13.45 19.81 4.45
N HIS A 75 13.88 18.55 4.55
CA HIS A 75 15.02 18.02 3.79
C HIS A 75 14.63 17.34 2.48
N LYS A 76 13.35 17.37 2.09
CA LYS A 76 12.83 16.69 0.88
C LYS A 76 13.22 15.20 0.83
N LEU A 77 13.16 14.54 1.98
CA LEU A 77 13.47 13.12 2.14
C LEU A 77 12.19 12.29 2.18
N HIS A 78 12.29 11.08 1.65
CA HIS A 78 11.22 10.10 1.66
C HIS A 78 11.53 9.00 2.67
N SER A 79 10.49 8.45 3.30
CA SER A 79 10.61 7.36 4.25
C SER A 79 9.56 6.28 3.98
N VAL A 80 9.99 5.02 3.98
CA VAL A 80 9.08 3.88 3.85
C VAL A 80 8.07 3.83 4.99
N CYS A 81 8.40 4.41 6.16
CA CYS A 81 7.49 4.52 7.29
C CYS A 81 6.20 5.27 6.91
N GLU A 82 6.32 6.39 6.20
CA GLU A 82 5.18 7.18 5.72
C GLU A 82 4.57 6.58 4.45
N GLU A 83 5.42 6.23 3.48
CA GLU A 83 4.97 5.78 2.15
C GLU A 83 4.18 4.46 2.18
N ALA A 84 4.53 3.55 3.09
CA ALA A 84 3.87 2.27 3.23
C ALA A 84 2.69 2.29 4.23
N SER A 85 2.36 3.46 4.81
CA SER A 85 1.38 3.55 5.92
C SER A 85 1.71 2.58 7.06
N CYS A 86 2.98 2.57 7.47
CA CYS A 86 3.51 1.59 8.42
C CYS A 86 2.77 1.70 9.78
N PRO A 87 2.22 0.59 10.34
CA PRO A 87 1.54 0.63 11.63
C PRO A 87 2.47 1.01 12.80
N ASN A 88 3.78 0.80 12.64
CA ASN A 88 4.78 1.05 13.68
C ASN A 88 5.36 2.49 13.63
N LEU A 89 4.84 3.36 12.77
CA LEU A 89 5.36 4.72 12.59
C LEU A 89 5.45 5.50 13.90
N GLY A 90 4.43 5.39 14.75
CA GLY A 90 4.38 6.10 16.04
C GLY A 90 5.50 5.68 16.98
N GLU A 91 5.76 4.37 17.08
CA GLU A 91 6.83 3.82 17.91
C GLU A 91 8.21 4.17 17.35
N CYS A 92 8.44 3.90 16.06
CA CYS A 92 9.73 4.16 15.43
C CYS A 92 10.13 5.64 15.54
N PHE A 93 9.22 6.56 15.21
CA PHE A 93 9.54 7.99 15.24
C PHE A 93 9.68 8.52 16.67
N SER A 94 8.87 8.03 17.62
CA SER A 94 9.05 8.39 19.03
C SER A 94 10.38 7.90 19.59
N GLY A 95 10.91 6.78 19.09
CA GLY A 95 12.25 6.28 19.38
C GLY A 95 13.37 6.93 18.56
N GLY A 96 13.09 8.00 17.79
CA GLY A 96 14.10 8.69 16.99
C GLY A 96 14.60 7.92 15.75
N THR A 97 13.87 6.87 15.33
CA THR A 97 14.29 5.97 14.25
C THR A 97 13.41 6.15 13.01
N ALA A 98 14.05 6.26 11.83
CA ALA A 98 13.36 6.32 10.55
C ALA A 98 14.13 5.53 9.48
N THR A 99 13.41 4.91 8.54
CA THR A 99 13.99 4.23 7.39
C THR A 99 13.76 5.06 6.13
N PHE A 100 14.85 5.48 5.49
CA PHE A 100 14.80 6.38 4.33
C PHE A 100 14.66 5.63 3.01
N MET A 101 14.02 6.29 2.04
CA MET A 101 13.99 5.88 0.65
C MET A 101 14.88 6.84 -0.16
N ILE A 102 16.02 6.33 -0.63
CA ILE A 102 17.07 7.16 -1.26
C ILE A 102 16.77 7.56 -2.72
N MET A 103 15.93 6.77 -3.43
CA MET A 103 15.60 7.00 -4.84
C MET A 103 14.24 7.69 -5.02
N GLY A 104 13.72 8.33 -3.97
CA GLY A 104 12.39 8.96 -3.99
C GLY A 104 11.26 7.99 -3.64
N ASP A 105 10.02 8.41 -3.86
CA ASP A 105 8.78 7.69 -3.53
C ASP A 105 8.06 7.07 -4.75
N ILE A 106 8.62 7.23 -5.95
CA ILE A 106 8.09 6.68 -7.20
C ILE A 106 8.88 5.41 -7.56
N CYS A 107 8.15 4.32 -7.79
CA CYS A 107 8.68 3.00 -8.14
C CYS A 107 8.28 2.63 -9.58
#